data_AF-A0AAV8AR12-F1
#
_entry.id   AF-A0AAV8AR12-F1
#
_cell.length_a   1.000
_cell.length_b   1.000
_cell.length_c   1.000
_cell.angle_alpha   90.00
_cell.angle_beta   90.00
_cell.angle_gamma   90.00
#
_symmetry.space_group_name_H-M   'P 1'
#
loop_
_entity.id
_entity.type
_entity.pdbx_description
1 polymer ?
#
loop_
_entity_poly.entity_id
_entity_poly.type
_entity_poly.pdbx_seq_one_letter_code
_entity_poly.pdbx_strand_id
1 'polypeptide(L)'
;MVMVQIHSVLLTQLKPKRTYSMVTANRFWSQIFGVAFSNKRWLHFFMLFVPVTGLWMSAVGVVGLALNLRAYDFVSQEIRAAEDPEFETFYTKNILLKRRYSCLDGGSGSAS
;
A
#
# COMPACT_ATOMS: atom_id res chain seq x y z
N MET A 1 44.94 -26.53 24.11
CA MET A 1 43.57 -26.84 23.63
C MET A 1 42.58 -25.69 23.82
N VAL A 2 42.49 -25.04 25.00
CA VAL A 2 41.52 -23.95 25.25
C VAL A 2 41.73 -22.70 24.37
N MET A 3 42.98 -22.30 24.09
CA MET A 3 43.29 -21.13 23.26
C MET A 3 42.94 -21.32 21.77
N VAL A 4 43.01 -22.56 21.25
CA VAL A 4 42.60 -22.92 19.88
C VAL A 4 41.07 -22.93 19.74
N GLN A 5 40.36 -23.31 20.81
CA GLN A 5 38.90 -23.28 20.87
C GLN A 5 38.36 -21.85 20.91
N ILE A 6 38.96 -20.95 21.71
CA ILE A 6 38.57 -19.54 21.79
C ILE A 6 38.80 -18.84 20.44
N HIS A 7 39.93 -19.09 19.79
CA HIS A 7 40.22 -18.51 18.49
C HIS A 7 39.26 -19.02 17.40
N SER A 8 38.86 -20.29 17.44
CA SER A 8 37.87 -20.85 16.51
C SER A 8 36.45 -20.32 16.74
N VAL A 9 36.04 -20.11 18.00
CA VAL A 9 34.72 -19.54 18.37
C VAL A 9 34.62 -18.06 17.98
N LEU A 10 35.69 -17.28 18.21
CA LEU A 10 35.76 -15.88 17.80
C LEU A 10 35.70 -15.75 16.26
N LEU A 11 36.40 -16.62 15.54
CA LEU A 11 36.39 -16.67 14.08
C LEU A 11 35.07 -17.17 13.49
N THR A 12 34.21 -17.86 14.25
CA THR A 12 32.84 -18.21 13.79
C THR A 12 31.85 -17.06 13.90
N GLN A 13 31.98 -16.21 14.93
CA GLN A 13 31.11 -15.03 15.09
C GLN A 13 31.44 -13.91 14.09
N LEU A 14 32.65 -13.93 13.53
CA LEU A 14 33.13 -12.93 12.57
C LEU A 14 33.01 -13.36 11.10
N LYS A 15 32.43 -14.54 10.78
CA LYS A 15 32.27 -14.95 9.38
C LYS A 15 31.24 -14.05 8.70
N PRO A 16 31.57 -13.35 7.60
CA PRO A 16 30.58 -12.71 6.75
C PRO A 16 29.88 -13.76 5.86
N LYS A 17 29.48 -14.91 6.42
CA LYS A 17 28.61 -15.85 5.73
C LYS A 17 27.22 -15.23 5.75
N ARG A 18 26.73 -14.80 4.58
CA ARG A 18 25.33 -14.39 4.44
C ARG A 18 24.45 -15.51 5.00
N THR A 19 23.73 -15.22 6.07
CA THR A 19 22.84 -16.14 6.81
C THR A 19 21.66 -16.65 5.98
N TYR A 20 21.50 -16.16 4.75
CA TYR A 20 20.52 -16.60 3.76
C TYR A 20 21.14 -16.68 2.36
N SER A 21 20.90 -17.79 1.64
CA SER A 21 21.35 -18.00 0.25
C SER A 21 20.45 -17.26 -0.73
N MET A 22 20.99 -16.18 -1.30
CA MET A 22 20.22 -15.33 -2.22
C MET A 22 19.85 -16.04 -3.52
N VAL A 23 20.70 -16.96 -3.97
CA VAL A 23 20.48 -17.77 -5.19
C VAL A 23 19.28 -18.71 -5.02
N THR A 24 19.15 -19.35 -3.86
CA THR A 24 18.01 -20.24 -3.57
C THR A 24 16.72 -19.45 -3.42
N ALA A 25 16.77 -18.30 -2.72
CA ALA A 25 15.62 -17.42 -2.58
C ALA A 25 15.16 -16.87 -3.93
N ASN A 26 16.08 -16.47 -4.82
CA ASN A 26 15.72 -15.98 -6.15
C ASN A 26 15.12 -17.07 -7.02
N ARG A 27 15.67 -18.29 -7.00
CA ARG A 27 15.11 -19.41 -7.78
C ARG A 27 13.69 -19.75 -7.32
N PHE A 28 13.43 -19.74 -6.02
CA PHE A 28 12.10 -19.95 -5.45
C PHE A 28 11.12 -18.85 -5.86
N TRP A 29 11.50 -17.57 -5.69
CA TRP A 29 10.64 -16.43 -6.03
C TRP A 29 10.40 -16.28 -7.54
N SER A 30 11.41 -16.51 -8.38
CA SER A 30 11.25 -16.51 -9.85
C SER A 30 10.28 -17.60 -10.32
N GLN A 31 10.20 -18.72 -9.60
CA GLN A 31 9.32 -19.82 -9.96
C GLN A 31 7.86 -19.55 -9.60
N ILE A 32 7.59 -18.73 -8.57
CA ILE A 32 6.23 -18.38 -8.12
C ILE A 32 5.71 -17.13 -8.82
N PHE A 33 6.53 -16.09 -8.96
CA PHE A 33 6.11 -14.78 -9.47
C PHE A 33 6.68 -14.42 -10.85
N GLY A 34 7.50 -15.29 -11.46
CA GLY A 34 8.17 -15.04 -12.75
C GLY A 34 9.31 -14.00 -12.69
N VAL A 35 9.38 -13.21 -11.61
CA VAL A 35 10.37 -12.16 -11.36
C VAL A 35 10.98 -12.36 -9.97
N ALA A 36 12.30 -12.22 -9.85
CA ALA A 36 12.97 -12.23 -8.56
C ALA A 36 14.00 -11.11 -8.43
N PHE A 37 14.14 -10.58 -7.21
CA PHE A 37 15.08 -9.52 -6.90
C PHE A 37 16.50 -10.05 -6.69
N SER A 38 17.34 -9.95 -7.72
CA SER A 38 18.73 -10.41 -7.65
C SER A 38 19.67 -9.56 -6.77
N ASN A 39 19.29 -8.32 -6.44
CA ASN A 39 20.14 -7.38 -5.71
C ASN A 39 19.60 -7.05 -4.30
N LYS A 40 20.40 -7.27 -3.25
CA LYS A 40 20.01 -7.00 -1.84
C LYS A 40 19.67 -5.52 -1.64
N ARG A 41 20.45 -4.63 -2.27
CA ARG A 41 20.30 -3.17 -2.09
C ARG A 41 19.01 -2.67 -2.73
N TRP A 42 18.65 -3.20 -3.90
CA TRP A 42 17.38 -2.87 -4.56
C TRP A 42 16.17 -3.38 -3.77
N LEU A 43 16.25 -4.60 -3.22
CA LEU A 43 15.17 -5.15 -2.39
C LEU A 43 14.89 -4.27 -1.17
N HIS A 44 15.94 -3.82 -0.47
CA HIS A 44 15.79 -2.94 0.69
C HIS A 44 15.27 -1.55 0.30
N PHE A 45 15.73 -1.00 -0.83
CA PHE A 45 15.21 0.26 -1.35
C PHE A 45 13.73 0.16 -1.71
N PHE A 46 13.31 -0.91 -2.37
CA PHE A 46 11.91 -1.15 -2.72
C PHE A 46 11.02 -1.29 -1.47
N MET A 47 11.51 -2.00 -0.45
CA MET A 47 10.80 -2.16 0.82
C MET A 47 10.57 -0.83 1.55
N LEU A 48 11.44 0.17 1.36
CA LEU A 48 11.24 1.52 1.88
C LEU A 48 10.39 2.38 0.94
N PHE A 49 10.57 2.25 -0.36
CA PHE A 49 9.87 3.07 -1.36
C PHE A 49 8.36 2.80 -1.38
N VAL A 50 7.93 1.55 -1.29
CA VAL A 50 6.50 1.17 -1.31
C VAL A 50 5.69 1.84 -0.19
N PRO A 51 6.05 1.73 1.10
CA PRO A 51 5.28 2.38 2.16
C PRO A 51 5.43 3.90 2.13
N VAL A 52 6.60 4.44 1.78
CA VAL A 52 6.83 5.88 1.74
C VAL A 52 5.96 6.53 0.65
N THR A 53 5.95 5.97 -0.56
CA THR A 53 5.10 6.50 -1.66
C THR A 53 3.62 6.31 -1.40
N GLY A 54 3.20 5.20 -0.78
CA GLY A 54 1.81 4.99 -0.38
C GLY A 54 1.32 6.05 0.61
N LEU A 55 2.13 6.37 1.63
CA LEU A 55 1.84 7.45 2.57
C LEU A 55 1.84 8.82 1.89
N TRP A 56 2.76 9.04 0.94
CA TRP A 56 2.85 10.30 0.20
C TRP A 56 1.60 10.56 -0.66
N MET A 57 1.14 9.56 -1.42
CA MET A 57 -0.08 9.68 -2.24
C MET A 57 -1.34 9.85 -1.38
N SER A 58 -1.41 9.17 -0.23
CA SER A 58 -2.49 9.38 0.73
C SER A 58 -2.50 10.81 1.29
N ALA A 59 -1.33 11.34 1.68
CA ALA A 59 -1.21 12.71 2.19
C ALA A 59 -1.67 13.75 1.16
N VAL A 60 -1.28 13.59 -0.11
CA VAL A 60 -1.76 14.47 -1.20
C VAL A 60 -3.28 14.38 -1.35
N GLY A 61 -3.86 13.17 -1.26
CA GLY A 61 -5.31 12.97 -1.28
C GLY A 61 -6.03 13.66 -0.11
N VAL A 62 -5.47 13.61 1.10
CA VAL A 62 -6.03 14.28 2.28
C VAL A 62 -5.95 15.81 2.13
N VAL A 63 -4.86 16.34 1.57
CA VAL A 63 -4.75 17.78 1.27
C VAL A 63 -5.79 18.20 0.23
N GLY A 64 -6.05 17.39 -0.80
CA GLY A 64 -7.14 17.62 -1.76
C GLY A 64 -8.52 17.64 -1.10
N LEU A 65 -8.79 16.71 -0.18
CA LEU A 65 -10.03 16.70 0.61
C LEU A 65 -10.17 17.94 1.51
N ALA A 66 -9.08 18.45 2.09
CA ALA A 66 -9.09 19.66 2.92
C ALA A 66 -9.43 20.93 2.12
N LEU A 67 -9.03 20.98 0.86
CA LEU A 67 -9.41 22.05 -0.08
C LEU A 67 -10.76 21.80 -0.77
N ASN A 68 -11.54 20.80 -0.29
CA ASN A 68 -12.80 20.35 -0.86
C ASN A 68 -12.73 19.89 -2.34
N LEU A 69 -11.53 19.64 -2.86
CA LEU A 69 -11.29 19.06 -4.19
C LEU A 69 -11.42 17.54 -4.10
N ARG A 70 -12.67 17.08 -4.06
CA ARG A 70 -12.96 15.65 -3.91
C ARG A 70 -13.22 15.03 -5.27
N ALA A 71 -12.55 13.91 -5.56
CA ALA A 71 -12.83 13.08 -6.73
C ALA A 71 -14.09 12.19 -6.51
N TYR A 72 -15.15 12.77 -5.94
CA TYR A 72 -16.37 12.01 -5.64
C TYR A 72 -17.24 11.81 -6.85
N ASP A 73 -17.24 12.73 -7.83
CA ASP A 73 -18.25 12.75 -8.89
C ASP A 73 -17.64 12.36 -10.24
N PHE A 74 -17.85 11.11 -10.65
CA PHE A 74 -17.70 10.70 -12.04
C PHE A 74 -18.92 11.20 -12.82
N VAL A 75 -18.82 12.39 -13.41
CA VAL A 75 -19.90 13.04 -14.19
C VAL A 75 -20.51 12.12 -15.26
N SER A 76 -19.72 11.22 -15.85
CA SER A 76 -20.21 10.24 -16.83
C SER A 76 -21.13 9.16 -16.24
N GLN A 77 -20.96 8.80 -14.97
CA GLN A 77 -21.86 7.87 -14.28
C GLN A 77 -23.10 8.58 -13.74
N GLU A 78 -22.98 9.84 -13.31
CA GLU A 78 -24.13 10.64 -12.89
C GLU A 78 -25.11 10.91 -14.03
N ILE A 79 -24.62 11.29 -15.22
CA ILE A 79 -25.47 11.54 -16.38
C ILE A 79 -26.21 10.26 -16.80
N ARG A 80 -25.53 9.11 -16.81
CA ARG A 80 -26.15 7.84 -17.21
C ARG A 80 -27.13 7.29 -16.17
N ALA A 81 -26.88 7.51 -14.88
CA ALA A 81 -27.82 7.20 -13.82
C ALA A 81 -29.02 8.17 -13.76
N ALA A 82 -28.88 9.39 -14.30
CA ALA A 82 -29.97 10.34 -14.47
C ALA A 82 -30.84 10.00 -15.69
N GLU A 83 -30.25 9.41 -16.73
CA GLU A 83 -30.95 8.98 -17.96
C GLU A 83 -31.65 7.62 -17.78
N ASP A 84 -31.00 6.66 -17.12
CA ASP A 84 -31.52 5.31 -16.89
C ASP A 84 -31.68 5.01 -15.38
N PRO A 85 -32.90 5.05 -14.81
CA PRO A 85 -33.13 4.85 -13.37
C PRO A 85 -32.89 3.40 -12.90
N GLU A 86 -32.75 2.44 -13.82
CA GLU A 86 -32.43 1.03 -13.53
C GLU A 86 -30.91 0.79 -13.50
N PHE A 87 -30.09 1.78 -13.90
CA PHE A 87 -28.64 1.65 -13.94
C PHE A 87 -28.03 1.75 -12.53
N GLU A 88 -28.01 0.63 -11.81
CA GLU A 88 -27.39 0.53 -10.48
C GLU A 88 -25.96 -0.02 -10.54
N THR A 89 -25.00 0.75 -10.02
CA THR A 89 -23.63 0.29 -9.77
C THR A 89 -23.27 0.44 -8.29
N PHE A 90 -22.18 -0.21 -7.85
CA PHE A 90 -21.65 -0.04 -6.48
C PHE A 90 -21.38 1.43 -6.14
N TYR A 91 -21.05 2.26 -7.13
CA TYR A 91 -20.80 3.68 -6.97
C TYR A 91 -22.10 4.45 -6.65
N THR A 92 -23.19 4.25 -7.40
CA THR A 92 -24.50 4.89 -7.13
C THR A 92 -25.05 4.50 -5.75
N LYS A 93 -24.88 3.23 -5.34
CA LYS A 93 -25.25 2.74 -4.00
C LYS A 93 -24.45 3.41 -2.88
N ASN A 94 -23.15 3.59 -3.08
CA ASN A 94 -22.27 4.28 -2.12
C ASN A 94 -22.63 5.77 -1.97
N ILE A 95 -23.09 6.43 -3.04
CA ILE A 95 -23.59 7.81 -2.96
C ILE A 95 -24.87 7.89 -2.12
N LEU A 96 -25.82 6.98 -2.31
CA LEU A 96 -27.05 6.93 -1.52
C LEU A 96 -26.79 6.68 -0.03
N LEU A 97 -25.88 5.73 0.27
CA LEU A 97 -25.44 5.49 1.65
C LEU A 97 -24.82 6.74 2.26
N LYS A 98 -23.91 7.42 1.55
CA LYS A 98 -23.30 8.67 2.01
C LYS A 98 -24.32 9.77 2.28
N ARG A 99 -25.33 9.93 1.42
CA ARG A 99 -26.46 10.87 1.64
C ARG A 99 -27.26 10.52 2.89
N ARG A 100 -27.51 9.23 3.14
CA ARG A 100 -28.18 8.78 4.38
C ARG A 100 -27.36 9.09 5.62
N TYR A 101 -26.06 8.80 5.63
CA TYR A 101 -25.18 9.15 6.76
C TYR A 101 -25.17 10.65 7.02
N SER A 102 -25.06 11.48 5.97
CA SER A 102 -25.12 12.94 6.09
C SER A 102 -26.46 13.46 6.65
N CYS A 103 -27.59 12.84 6.30
CA CYS A 103 -28.89 13.19 6.89
C CYS A 103 -29.06 12.71 8.33
N LEU A 104 -28.43 11.58 8.72
CA LEU A 104 -28.46 11.05 10.09
C LEU A 104 -27.56 11.85 11.05
N ASP A 105 -26.42 12.33 10.57
CA ASP A 105 -25.50 13.20 11.33
C ASP A 105 -25.99 14.67 11.37
N GLY A 106 -27.10 14.99 10.68
CA GLY A 106 -27.74 16.31 10.60
C GLY A 106 -28.37 16.84 11.89
N GLY A 107 -27.95 16.35 13.06
CA GLY A 107 -28.18 16.94 14.38
C GLY A 107 -27.00 17.75 14.93
N SER A 108 -25.83 17.72 14.30
CA SER A 108 -24.69 18.56 14.69
C SER A 108 -23.79 18.90 13.50
N GLY A 109 -23.86 20.14 13.02
CA GLY A 109 -22.89 20.68 12.06
C GLY A 109 -23.47 21.06 10.70
N SER A 110 -24.55 21.84 10.69
CA SER A 110 -24.90 22.67 9.54
C SER A 110 -24.00 23.90 9.49
N ALA A 111 -23.76 24.37 8.26
CA ALA A 111 -23.27 25.70 7.88
C ALA A 111 -21.77 26.01 8.07
N SER A 112 -21.02 25.81 6.98
CA SER A 112 -20.15 26.83 6.41
C SER A 112 -20.06 26.62 4.90
#